data_AF-A0A811BUM4-F1
#
_entry.id   AF-A0A811BUM4-F1
#
_cell.length_a   1.000
_cell.length_b   1.000
_cell.length_c   1.000
_cell.angle_alpha   90.00
_cell.angle_beta   90.00
_cell.angle_gamma   90.00
#
_symmetry.space_group_name_H-M   'P 1'
#
loop_
_entity.id
_entity.type
_entity.pdbx_description
1 polymer ?
#
loop_
_entity_poly.entity_id
_entity_poly.type
_entity_poly.pdbx_seq_one_letter_code
_entity_poly.pdbx_strand_id
1 'polypeptide(L)'
;MTILVTIQAQLVVGEEQVIKSLAPEGMLAAVFEDDGRTGYFYALDESVEGNPIMDAVHIYNAEDVSDGHIPSDVKIGWSEDSQKCVLLINGYPHGAFDFVGKNGYCRSGYPPPINKVWSLSGHEWSDSVDDFFR
;
A
#
# COMPACT_ATOMS: atom_id res chain seq x y z
N MET A 1 4.46 -16.40 6.89
CA MET A 1 5.10 -15.99 5.64
C MET A 1 6.07 -14.88 5.97
N THR A 2 7.34 -15.04 5.64
CA THR A 2 8.33 -13.98 5.86
C THR A 2 8.08 -12.86 4.86
N ILE A 3 8.03 -11.62 5.33
CA ILE A 3 7.98 -10.45 4.47
C ILE A 3 9.41 -9.99 4.19
N LEU A 4 9.76 -9.82 2.92
CA LEU A 4 10.98 -9.15 2.52
C LEU A 4 10.73 -7.64 2.50
N VAL A 5 11.31 -6.91 3.46
CA VAL A 5 11.28 -5.44 3.46
C VAL A 5 12.24 -4.95 2.38
N THR A 6 11.70 -4.29 1.37
CA THR A 6 12.43 -3.80 0.19
C THR A 6 12.75 -2.31 0.30
N ILE A 7 11.97 -1.55 1.07
CA ILE A 7 12.25 -0.15 1.38
C ILE A 7 11.78 0.22 2.78
N GLN A 8 12.54 1.09 3.42
CA GLN A 8 12.24 1.70 4.71
C GLN A 8 12.56 3.20 4.65
N ALA A 9 11.68 4.03 5.22
CA ALA A 9 11.86 5.47 5.31
C ALA A 9 11.22 6.03 6.60
N GLN A 10 11.42 7.33 6.81
CA GLN A 10 10.69 8.11 7.83
C GLN A 10 9.62 8.94 7.15
N LEU A 11 8.43 8.94 7.75
CA LEU A 11 7.26 9.72 7.33
C LEU A 11 6.93 10.74 8.42
N VAL A 12 6.76 11.99 8.02
CA VAL A 12 6.05 13.01 8.80
C VAL A 12 4.76 13.30 8.05
N VAL A 13 3.61 13.03 8.68
CA VAL A 13 2.32 13.09 8.00
C VAL A 13 1.99 14.54 7.62
N GLY A 14 1.56 14.74 6.38
CA GLY A 14 1.29 16.05 5.80
C GLY A 14 2.53 16.75 5.22
N GLU A 15 3.70 16.11 5.25
CA GLU A 15 4.86 16.52 4.45
C GLU A 15 4.92 15.68 3.17
N GLU A 16 4.84 16.33 2.01
CA GLU A 16 4.81 15.65 0.71
C GLU A 16 5.97 14.67 0.54
N GLN A 17 5.66 13.40 0.30
CA GLN A 17 6.65 12.34 0.16
C GLN A 17 6.12 11.20 -0.70
N VAL A 18 6.99 10.66 -1.57
CA VAL A 18 6.72 9.45 -2.35
C VAL A 18 7.74 8.37 -2.01
N ILE A 19 7.25 7.21 -1.57
CA ILE A 19 8.04 6.01 -1.28
C ILE A 19 7.65 4.92 -2.27
N LYS A 20 8.55 4.63 -3.21
CA LYS A 20 8.36 3.58 -4.21
C LYS A 20 9.15 2.33 -3.85
N SER A 21 8.47 1.18 -3.90
CA SER A 21 9.08 -0.14 -3.82
C SER A 21 8.85 -0.92 -5.11
N LEU A 22 9.93 -1.46 -5.66
CA LEU A 22 9.82 -2.52 -6.66
C LEU A 22 9.62 -3.86 -5.95
N ALA A 23 8.89 -4.77 -6.57
CA ALA A 23 8.84 -6.15 -6.12
C ALA A 23 10.22 -6.81 -6.31
N PRO A 24 10.60 -7.78 -5.47
CA PRO A 24 11.88 -8.48 -5.59
C PRO A 24 12.11 -9.12 -6.97
N GLU A 25 11.03 -9.62 -7.59
CA GLU A 25 11.03 -10.21 -8.93
C GLU A 25 9.91 -9.63 -9.80
N GLY A 26 10.17 -9.52 -11.10
CA GLY A 26 9.19 -9.05 -12.09
C GLY A 26 9.13 -7.53 -12.26
N MET A 27 7.97 -7.03 -12.68
CA MET A 27 7.72 -5.60 -12.95
C MET A 27 6.60 -5.01 -12.09
N LEU A 28 6.21 -5.72 -11.03
CA LEU A 28 5.25 -5.19 -10.07
C LEU A 28 5.92 -4.16 -9.15
N ALA A 29 5.16 -3.15 -8.76
CA ALA A 29 5.62 -2.13 -7.83
C ALA A 29 4.48 -1.70 -6.90
N ALA A 30 4.87 -1.10 -5.79
CA ALA A 30 3.95 -0.47 -4.86
C ALA A 30 4.49 0.90 -4.48
N VAL A 31 3.61 1.90 -4.42
CA VAL A 31 3.97 3.28 -4.09
C VAL A 31 3.11 3.75 -2.96
N PHE A 32 3.73 4.24 -1.89
CA PHE A 32 3.07 5.05 -0.88
C PHE A 32 3.35 6.52 -1.14
N GLU A 33 2.32 7.35 -1.11
CA GLU A 33 2.40 8.80 -1.29
C GLU A 33 1.66 9.49 -0.15
N ASP A 34 2.31 10.44 0.49
CA ASP A 34 1.66 11.52 1.22
C ASP A 34 1.69 12.75 0.32
N ASP A 35 0.53 13.28 -0.05
CA ASP A 35 0.39 14.47 -0.92
C ASP A 35 0.26 15.78 -0.12
N GLY A 36 0.58 15.73 1.18
CA GLY A 36 0.41 16.83 2.13
C GLY A 36 -1.00 16.92 2.72
N ARG A 37 -1.97 16.17 2.19
CA ARG A 37 -3.38 16.17 2.65
C ARG A 37 -3.89 14.77 2.94
N THR A 38 -3.49 13.80 2.16
CA THR A 38 -3.94 12.41 2.20
C THR A 38 -2.77 11.48 1.95
N GLY A 39 -2.79 10.34 2.63
CA GLY A 39 -1.89 9.22 2.38
C GLY A 39 -2.58 8.19 1.50
N TYR A 40 -2.00 7.86 0.36
CA TYR A 40 -2.48 6.81 -0.53
C TYR A 40 -1.40 5.75 -0.78
N PHE A 41 -1.86 4.51 -0.97
CA PHE A 41 -1.02 3.40 -1.36
C PHE A 41 -1.51 2.85 -2.70
N TYR A 42 -0.60 2.61 -3.63
CA TYR A 42 -0.89 2.27 -5.02
C TYR A 42 -0.23 0.95 -5.40
N ALA A 43 -0.98 0.11 -6.12
CA ALA A 43 -0.46 -1.07 -6.81
C ALA A 43 -0.14 -0.71 -8.25
N LEU A 44 1.04 -1.08 -8.72
CA LEU A 44 1.50 -0.78 -10.07
C LEU A 44 2.01 -2.04 -10.78
N ASP A 45 1.88 -2.06 -12.10
CA ASP A 45 2.59 -2.96 -13.00
C ASP A 45 3.32 -2.12 -14.05
N GLU A 46 4.64 -2.06 -13.94
CA GLU A 46 5.50 -1.25 -14.81
C GLU A 46 5.63 -1.81 -16.23
N SER A 47 5.12 -3.01 -16.48
CA SER A 47 5.06 -3.56 -17.83
C SER A 47 3.97 -2.93 -18.70
N VAL A 48 3.00 -2.24 -18.08
CA VAL A 48 1.87 -1.63 -18.77
C VAL A 48 2.27 -0.26 -19.33
N GLU A 49 2.17 -0.12 -20.65
CA GLU A 49 2.32 1.17 -21.30
C GLU A 49 1.19 2.14 -20.93
N GLY A 50 1.54 3.40 -20.65
CA GLY A 50 0.58 4.45 -20.28
C GLY A 50 0.42 4.58 -18.77
N ASN A 51 -0.71 4.13 -18.22
CA ASN A 51 -0.99 4.22 -16.79
C ASN A 51 -0.67 2.88 -16.10
N PRO A 52 0.41 2.78 -15.30
CA PRO A 52 0.78 1.55 -14.62
C PRO A 52 -0.06 1.27 -13.37
N ILE A 53 -0.91 2.22 -12.92
CA ILE A 53 -1.71 2.06 -11.70
C ILE A 53 -2.79 1.02 -11.92
N MET A 54 -2.70 -0.06 -11.15
CA MET A 54 -3.63 -1.17 -11.13
C MET A 54 -4.75 -0.96 -10.12
N ASP A 55 -4.39 -0.43 -8.94
CA ASP A 55 -5.33 -0.12 -7.88
C ASP A 55 -4.76 0.92 -6.91
N ALA A 56 -5.63 1.51 -6.08
CA ALA A 56 -5.27 2.50 -5.09
C ALA A 56 -6.14 2.35 -3.84
N VAL A 57 -5.53 2.47 -2.66
CA VAL A 57 -6.22 2.43 -1.38
C VAL A 57 -5.85 3.63 -0.51
N HIS A 58 -6.83 4.14 0.21
CA HIS A 58 -6.68 5.28 1.11
C HIS A 58 -6.12 4.82 2.47
N ILE A 59 -5.07 5.49 2.95
CA ILE A 59 -4.42 5.18 4.22
C ILE A 59 -4.87 6.13 5.33
N TYR A 60 -4.84 7.44 5.11
CA TYR A 60 -5.30 8.45 6.07
C TYR A 60 -5.61 9.79 5.38
N ASN A 61 -6.39 10.65 6.05
CA ASN A 61 -6.34 12.09 5.84
C ASN A 61 -5.39 12.68 6.88
N ALA A 62 -4.47 13.56 6.47
CA ALA A 62 -3.48 14.15 7.36
C ALA A 62 -4.14 14.94 8.51
N GLU A 63 -5.29 15.57 8.26
CA GLU A 63 -6.06 16.30 9.28
C GLU A 63 -6.64 15.40 10.39
N ASP A 64 -6.80 14.11 10.12
CA ASP A 64 -7.32 13.12 11.06
C ASP A 64 -6.19 12.47 11.91
N VAL A 65 -4.92 12.75 11.60
CA VAL A 65 -3.75 12.18 12.31
C VAL A 65 -3.25 13.16 13.38
N SER A 66 -3.68 12.95 14.62
CA SER A 66 -3.41 13.88 15.74
C SER A 66 -1.93 14.11 16.06
N ASP A 67 -1.10 13.10 15.84
CA ASP A 67 0.33 13.09 16.11
C ASP A 67 1.18 13.07 14.84
N GLY A 68 0.62 13.53 13.71
CA GLY A 68 1.27 13.47 12.39
C GLY A 68 2.64 14.16 12.30
N HIS A 69 2.91 15.12 13.19
CA HIS A 69 4.20 15.79 13.33
C HIS A 69 5.31 14.93 13.97
N ILE A 70 4.96 13.77 14.53
CA ILE A 70 5.92 12.81 15.09
C ILE A 70 6.35 11.86 13.95
N PRO A 71 7.66 11.76 13.64
CA PRO A 71 8.14 10.86 12.61
C PRO A 71 7.74 9.41 12.88
N SER A 72 7.18 8.77 11.86
CA SER A 72 6.82 7.35 11.85
C SER A 72 7.76 6.55 10.95
N ASP A 73 8.02 5.31 11.35
CA ASP A 73 8.74 4.35 10.52
C ASP A 73 7.79 3.78 9.46
N VAL A 74 8.14 3.92 8.18
CA VAL A 74 7.38 3.35 7.07
C VAL A 74 8.20 2.29 6.39
N LYS A 75 7.57 1.14 6.14
CA LYS A 75 8.14 0.04 5.37
C LYS A 75 7.16 -0.44 4.32
N ILE A 76 7.67 -0.75 3.14
CA ILE A 76 6.93 -1.59 2.18
C ILE A 76 7.63 -2.92 2.14
N GLY A 77 6.84 -3.98 2.30
CA GLY A 77 7.33 -5.35 2.30
C GLY A 77 6.57 -6.20 1.30
N TRP A 78 7.24 -7.22 0.78
CA TRP A 78 6.72 -8.14 -0.22
C TRP A 78 6.74 -9.58 0.27
N SER A 79 5.80 -10.38 -0.20
CA SER A 79 5.89 -11.84 -0.12
C SER A 79 7.08 -12.34 -0.94
N GLU A 80 7.63 -13.50 -0.57
CA GLU A 80 8.79 -14.10 -1.25
C GLU A 80 8.55 -14.36 -2.75
N ASP A 81 7.30 -14.62 -3.15
CA ASP A 81 6.88 -14.81 -4.54
C ASP A 81 6.58 -13.52 -5.30
N SER A 82 6.80 -12.35 -4.67
CA SER A 82 6.52 -11.02 -5.22
C SER A 82 5.05 -10.76 -5.57
N GLN A 83 4.11 -11.61 -5.12
CA GLN A 83 2.68 -11.53 -5.50
C GLN A 83 1.81 -10.78 -4.49
N LYS A 84 2.33 -10.45 -3.31
CA LYS A 84 1.65 -9.67 -2.29
C LYS A 84 2.58 -8.61 -1.74
N CYS A 85 2.03 -7.45 -1.41
CA CYS A 85 2.76 -6.42 -0.70
C CYS A 85 1.94 -5.80 0.43
N VAL A 86 2.64 -5.22 1.40
CA VAL A 86 2.06 -4.55 2.55
C VAL A 86 2.79 -3.25 2.84
N LEU A 87 2.00 -2.22 3.15
CA LEU A 87 2.47 -0.99 3.78
C LEU A 87 2.37 -1.14 5.30
N LEU A 88 3.53 -1.04 5.95
CA LEU A 88 3.64 -0.99 7.40
C LEU A 88 3.98 0.42 7.85
N ILE A 89 3.22 0.97 8.79
CA ILE A 89 3.54 2.22 9.49
C ILE A 89 3.70 1.89 10.97
N ASN A 90 4.86 2.20 11.55
CA ASN A 90 5.26 1.80 12.91
C ASN A 90 5.08 0.29 13.18
N GLY A 91 5.28 -0.53 12.15
CA GLY A 91 5.13 -2.00 12.23
C GLY A 91 3.69 -2.51 12.13
N TYR A 92 2.69 -1.64 12.07
CA TYR A 92 1.29 -2.03 11.87
C TYR A 92 0.94 -2.06 10.39
N PRO A 93 0.15 -3.03 9.90
CA PRO A 93 -0.30 -3.06 8.52
C PRO A 93 -1.48 -2.12 8.27
N HIS A 94 -1.28 -1.17 7.34
CA HIS A 94 -2.25 -0.13 6.99
C HIS A 94 -2.89 -0.35 5.61
N GLY A 95 -2.13 -0.90 4.66
CA GLY A 95 -2.59 -1.19 3.31
C GLY A 95 -1.88 -2.43 2.76
N ALA A 96 -2.56 -3.20 1.91
CA ALA A 96 -2.00 -4.38 1.29
C ALA A 96 -2.58 -4.61 -0.10
N PHE A 97 -1.83 -5.32 -0.95
CA PHE A 97 -2.29 -5.74 -2.27
C PHE A 97 -2.01 -7.22 -2.49
N ASP A 98 -3.00 -7.94 -3.05
CA ASP A 98 -2.85 -9.27 -3.63
C ASP A 98 -2.93 -9.16 -5.15
N PHE A 99 -1.80 -9.28 -5.83
CA PHE A 99 -1.71 -9.13 -7.29
C PHE A 99 -2.32 -10.33 -8.03
N VAL A 100 -2.30 -11.52 -7.42
CA VAL A 100 -2.95 -12.72 -7.97
C VAL A 100 -4.46 -12.63 -7.81
N GLY A 101 -4.90 -12.27 -6.60
CA GLY A 101 -6.31 -12.05 -6.29
C GLY A 101 -6.91 -10.79 -6.91
N LYS A 102 -6.06 -9.85 -7.35
CA LYS A 102 -6.41 -8.52 -7.87
C LYS A 102 -7.27 -7.73 -6.90
N ASN A 103 -6.82 -7.63 -5.65
CA ASN A 103 -7.55 -6.90 -4.61
C ASN A 103 -6.58 -6.08 -3.76
N GLY A 104 -6.94 -4.82 -3.52
CA GLY A 104 -6.36 -3.96 -2.50
C GLY A 104 -7.13 -4.07 -1.19
N TYR A 105 -6.47 -3.80 -0.08
CA TYR A 105 -7.05 -3.84 1.25
C TYR A 105 -6.53 -2.65 2.05
N CYS A 106 -7.41 -1.96 2.75
CA CYS A 106 -7.05 -0.89 3.68
C CYS A 106 -8.05 -0.79 4.83
N ARG A 107 -7.66 -0.11 5.89
CA ARG A 107 -8.48 0.02 7.10
C ARG A 107 -9.75 0.86 6.88
N SER A 108 -9.75 1.77 5.91
CA SER A 108 -10.91 2.61 5.60
C SER A 108 -11.93 1.92 4.68
N GLY A 109 -11.51 0.91 3.91
CA GLY A 109 -12.31 0.35 2.82
C GLY A 109 -12.42 1.26 1.58
N TYR A 110 -11.76 2.42 1.58
CA TYR A 110 -11.83 3.43 0.51
C TYR A 110 -10.58 3.44 -0.37
N PRO A 111 -10.70 3.91 -1.63
CA PRO A 111 -11.91 4.35 -2.31
C PRO A 111 -12.80 3.18 -2.76
N PRO A 112 -13.99 3.39 -3.32
CA PRO A 112 -14.65 2.36 -4.12
C PRO A 112 -13.76 1.92 -5.30
N PRO A 113 -13.99 0.72 -5.87
CA PRO A 113 -13.14 0.19 -6.93
C PRO A 113 -13.08 1.14 -8.12
N ILE A 114 -11.88 1.52 -8.52
CA ILE A 114 -11.65 2.53 -9.57
C ILE A 114 -11.78 1.94 -10.98
N ASN A 115 -11.78 0.61 -11.10
CA ASN A 115 -11.90 -0.10 -12.36
C ASN A 115 -12.72 -1.41 -12.21
N LYS A 116 -12.89 -2.15 -13.31
CA LYS A 116 -13.70 -3.38 -13.36
C LYS A 116 -12.88 -4.67 -13.20
N VAL A 117 -11.61 -4.56 -12.84
CA VAL A 117 -10.65 -5.67 -12.80
C VAL A 117 -10.15 -5.90 -11.38
N TRP A 118 -9.81 -4.82 -10.68
CA TRP A 118 -9.32 -4.84 -9.32
C TRP A 118 -10.42 -4.53 -8.31
N SER A 119 -10.30 -5.18 -7.15
CA SER A 119 -11.06 -4.87 -5.95
C SER A 119 -12.58 -4.93 -6.13
N LEU A 120 -13.07 -5.86 -6.96
CA LEU A 120 -14.51 -6.02 -7.21
C LEU A 120 -15.33 -6.27 -5.92
N SER A 121 -14.68 -6.81 -4.89
CA SER A 121 -15.27 -7.05 -3.56
C SER A 121 -15.10 -5.88 -2.59
N GLY A 122 -14.49 -4.78 -3.01
CA GLY A 122 -14.12 -3.62 -2.18
C GLY A 122 -12.72 -3.75 -1.58
N HIS A 123 -12.33 -2.72 -0.82
CA HIS A 123 -11.02 -2.64 -0.15
C HIS A 123 -11.06 -2.92 1.35
N GLU A 124 -12.16 -3.51 1.85
CA GLU A 124 -12.34 -3.77 3.27
C GLU A 124 -11.26 -4.69 3.83
N TRP A 125 -10.59 -4.27 4.90
CA TRP A 125 -9.64 -5.12 5.62
C TRP A 125 -10.38 -6.22 6.37
N SER A 126 -9.93 -7.47 6.22
CA SER A 126 -10.40 -8.61 7.01
C SER A 126 -9.24 -9.30 7.72
N ASP A 127 -9.55 -10.08 8.77
CA ASP A 127 -8.55 -10.83 9.54
C ASP A 127 -7.69 -11.77 8.66
N SER A 128 -8.25 -12.27 7.54
CA SER A 128 -7.51 -13.10 6.59
C SER A 128 -6.37 -12.36 5.88
N VAL A 129 -6.42 -11.02 5.81
CA VAL A 129 -5.33 -10.20 5.26
C VAL A 129 -4.14 -10.20 6.21
N ASP A 130 -4.38 -10.25 7.53
CA ASP A 130 -3.28 -10.35 8.50
C ASP A 130 -2.52 -11.68 8.33
N ASP A 131 -3.22 -12.74 7.92
CA ASP A 131 -2.61 -14.05 7.66
C ASP A 131 -1.74 -14.08 6.39
N PHE A 132 -1.80 -13.07 5.51
CA PHE A 132 -0.84 -12.94 4.40
C PHE A 132 0.60 -12.73 4.91
N PHE A 133 0.74 -12.19 6.12
CA PHE A 133 1.97 -11.58 6.61
C PHE A 133 2.42 -12.14 7.98
N ARG A 134 1.72 -13.16 8.50
CA ARG A 134 2.09 -13.96 9.68
C ARG A 134 2.87 -15.19 9.28
#